data_AF-A0A3D0P4S9-F1
#
_entry.id   AF-A0A3D0P4S9-F1
#
_cell.length_a   1.000
_cell.length_b   1.000
_cell.length_c   1.000
_cell.angle_alpha   90.00
_cell.angle_beta   90.00
_cell.angle_gamma   90.00
#
_symmetry.space_group_name_H-M   'P 1'
#
loop_
_entity.id
_entity.type
_entity.pdbx_description
1 polymer ?
#
loop_
_entity_poly.entity_id
_entity_poly.type
_entity_poly.pdbx_seq_one_letter_code
_entity_poly.pdbx_strand_id
1 'polypeptide(L)'
;QSWDLHPNQLPSRYAAVYHFYLGSFAENAARLRGFVERSTRATLTGNAFDDAASVRGLLNFFSRGISCGAFSEAEAEAATGVSAAVIRSLDVSALGRVNTD
;
A
#
# COMPACT_ATOMS: atom_id res chain seq x y z
N GLN A 1 -20.51 -5.83 17.68
CA GLN A 1 -21.19 -5.07 16.60
C GLN A 1 -21.92 -3.86 17.20
N SER A 2 -21.23 -3.00 17.96
CA SER A 2 -21.84 -1.93 18.79
C SER A 2 -21.51 -0.51 18.32
N TRP A 3 -20.89 -0.37 17.15
CA TRP A 3 -20.37 0.93 16.70
C TRP A 3 -21.42 1.80 16.00
N ASP A 4 -22.42 1.20 15.35
CA ASP A 4 -23.52 1.93 14.73
C ASP A 4 -24.78 1.71 15.56
N LEU A 5 -25.17 2.74 16.31
CA LEU A 5 -26.42 2.78 17.06
C LEU A 5 -27.59 3.24 16.18
N HIS A 6 -27.29 3.83 15.02
CA HIS A 6 -28.29 4.35 14.08
C HIS A 6 -27.82 4.24 12.61
N PRO A 7 -28.66 3.82 11.65
CA PRO A 7 -28.28 3.67 10.23
C PRO A 7 -27.66 4.92 9.59
N ASN A 8 -28.09 6.11 10.03
CA ASN A 8 -27.56 7.42 9.59
C ASN A 8 -26.07 7.63 9.91
N GLN A 9 -25.43 6.75 10.68
CA GLN A 9 -24.00 6.82 10.98
C GLN A 9 -23.16 6.17 9.86
N LEU A 10 -23.76 5.35 9.00
CA LEU A 10 -23.07 4.66 7.91
C LEU A 10 -22.43 5.63 6.89
N PRO A 11 -23.11 6.71 6.42
CA PRO A 11 -22.52 7.64 5.46
C PRO A 11 -21.24 8.32 5.99
N SER A 12 -21.26 8.81 7.24
CA SER A 12 -20.11 9.48 7.84
C SER A 12 -18.92 8.54 8.03
N ARG A 13 -19.18 7.28 8.42
CA ARG A 13 -18.13 6.26 8.52
C ARG A 13 -17.52 5.93 7.17
N TYR A 14 -18.35 5.78 6.14
CA TYR A 14 -17.87 5.54 4.79
C TYR A 14 -16.99 6.70 4.29
N ALA A 15 -17.44 7.94 4.50
CA ALA A 15 -16.68 9.13 4.16
C ALA A 15 -15.34 9.20 4.92
N ALA A 16 -15.32 8.88 6.21
CA ALA A 16 -14.09 8.88 7.01
C ALA A 16 -13.07 7.84 6.51
N VAL A 17 -13.53 6.65 6.14
CA VAL A 17 -12.66 5.59 5.58
C VAL A 17 -12.07 6.04 4.24
N TYR A 18 -12.90 6.59 3.35
CA TYR A 18 -12.42 7.07 2.04
C TYR A 18 -11.46 8.23 2.18
N HIS A 19 -11.77 9.19 3.06
CA HIS A 19 -10.91 10.34 3.34
C HIS A 19 -9.53 9.90 3.84
N PHE A 20 -9.44 8.90 4.72
CA PHE A 20 -8.16 8.35 5.18
C PHE A 20 -7.30 7.82 4.01
N TYR A 21 -7.88 7.00 3.13
CA TYR A 21 -7.13 6.41 2.03
C TYR A 21 -6.78 7.42 0.94
N LEU A 22 -7.74 8.25 0.51
CA LEU A 22 -7.52 9.24 -0.53
C LEU A 22 -6.57 10.35 -0.07
N GLY A 23 -6.73 10.83 1.17
CA GLY A 23 -5.89 11.89 1.74
C GLY A 23 -4.43 11.46 1.94
N SER A 24 -4.18 10.18 2.20
CA SER A 24 -2.82 9.65 2.40
C SER A 24 -2.24 8.96 1.16
N PHE A 25 -2.95 8.95 0.04
CA PHE A 25 -2.58 8.17 -1.15
C PHE A 25 -1.21 8.57 -1.72
N ALA A 26 -1.04 9.86 -2.04
CA ALA A 26 0.17 10.35 -2.70
C ALA A 26 1.42 10.20 -1.83
N GLU A 27 1.31 10.50 -0.53
CA GLU A 27 2.41 10.38 0.42
C GLU A 27 2.85 8.92 0.58
N ASN A 28 1.90 8.01 0.83
CA ASN A 28 2.22 6.58 0.99
C ASN A 28 2.76 5.97 -0.31
N ALA A 29 2.28 6.43 -1.47
CA ALA A 29 2.80 5.98 -2.76
C ALA A 29 4.28 6.39 -2.93
N ALA A 30 4.62 7.63 -2.58
CA ALA A 30 6.01 8.10 -2.60
C ALA A 30 6.90 7.31 -1.64
N ARG A 31 6.41 7.00 -0.44
CA ARG A 31 7.14 6.17 0.53
C ARG A 31 7.40 4.77 -0.02
N LEU A 32 6.40 4.11 -0.59
CA LEU A 32 6.54 2.77 -1.15
C LEU A 32 7.51 2.75 -2.35
N ARG A 33 7.41 3.71 -3.27
CA ARG A 33 8.39 3.89 -4.36
C ARG A 33 9.81 4.01 -3.84
N GLY A 34 10.02 4.90 -2.87
CA GLY A 34 11.34 5.08 -2.27
C GLY A 34 11.89 3.81 -1.62
N PHE A 35 11.03 2.95 -1.07
CA PHE A 35 11.48 1.65 -0.56
C PHE A 35 11.91 0.70 -1.68
N VAL A 36 11.12 0.60 -2.75
CA VAL A 36 11.47 -0.24 -3.91
C VAL A 36 12.84 0.16 -4.45
N GLU A 37 13.06 1.46 -4.69
CA GLU A 37 14.33 1.99 -5.20
C GLU A 37 15.52 1.69 -4.27
N ARG A 38 15.32 1.82 -2.95
CA ARG A 38 16.35 1.49 -1.96
C ARG A 38 16.63 -0.01 -1.90
N SER A 39 15.61 -0.86 -1.99
CA SER A 39 15.78 -2.32 -2.03
C SER A 39 16.61 -2.72 -3.23
N THR A 40 16.34 -2.16 -4.43
CA THR A 40 17.15 -2.42 -5.62
C THR A 40 18.62 -2.05 -5.39
N ARG A 41 18.88 -0.90 -4.76
CA ARG A 41 20.24 -0.44 -4.47
C ARG A 41 20.94 -1.29 -3.40
N ALA A 42 20.23 -1.71 -2.36
CA ALA A 42 20.78 -2.54 -1.29
C ALA A 42 21.15 -3.95 -1.79
N THR A 43 20.36 -4.52 -2.70
CA THR A 43 20.70 -5.76 -3.40
C THR A 43 21.99 -5.63 -4.20
N LEU A 44 22.24 -4.46 -4.83
CA LEU A 44 23.49 -4.19 -5.55
C LEU A 44 24.70 -4.03 -4.63
N THR A 45 24.51 -3.56 -3.39
CA THR A 45 25.59 -3.30 -2.43
C THR A 45 25.73 -4.36 -1.33
N GLY A 46 24.88 -5.39 -1.31
CA GLY A 46 24.94 -6.50 -0.37
C GLY A 46 24.51 -6.17 1.07
N ASN A 47 23.76 -5.08 1.29
CA ASN A 47 23.35 -4.67 2.64
C ASN A 47 21.96 -5.22 3.02
N ALA A 48 21.82 -5.74 4.25
CA ALA A 48 20.54 -6.29 4.75
C ALA A 48 19.50 -5.18 4.99
N PHE A 49 18.23 -5.48 4.67
CA PHE A 49 17.13 -4.52 4.68
C PHE A 49 16.31 -4.61 5.98
N ASP A 50 16.45 -3.63 6.86
CA ASP A 50 15.90 -3.69 8.24
C ASP A 50 14.46 -3.17 8.37
N ASP A 51 13.84 -2.71 7.27
CA ASP A 51 12.53 -2.03 7.30
C ASP A 51 11.38 -2.85 6.70
N ALA A 52 11.44 -4.18 6.80
CA ALA A 52 10.40 -5.06 6.26
C ALA A 52 9.02 -4.77 6.87
N ALA A 53 8.96 -4.36 8.15
CA ALA A 53 7.72 -4.05 8.85
C ALA A 53 7.01 -2.81 8.26
N SER A 54 7.72 -1.71 8.00
CA SER A 54 7.09 -0.52 7.42
C SER A 54 6.63 -0.77 6.00
N VAL A 55 7.41 -1.51 5.20
CA VAL A 55 7.01 -1.90 3.84
C VAL A 55 5.75 -2.76 3.88
N ARG A 56 5.68 -3.76 4.76
CA ARG A 56 4.46 -4.57 4.96
C ARG A 56 3.26 -3.70 5.33
N GLY A 57 3.46 -2.67 6.17
CA GLY A 57 2.44 -1.70 6.52
C GLY A 57 1.92 -0.91 5.31
N LEU A 58 2.82 -0.46 4.43
CA LEU A 58 2.46 0.23 3.20
C LEU A 58 1.71 -0.69 2.22
N LEU A 59 2.16 -1.92 2.02
CA LEU A 59 1.45 -2.90 1.20
C LEU A 59 0.03 -3.15 1.75
N ASN A 60 -0.12 -3.24 3.07
CA ASN A 60 -1.43 -3.40 3.71
C ASN A 60 -2.31 -2.15 3.52
N PHE A 61 -1.75 -0.94 3.60
CA PHE A 61 -2.49 0.30 3.29
C PHE A 61 -3.09 0.24 1.87
N PHE A 62 -2.28 -0.07 0.86
CA PHE A 62 -2.75 -0.15 -0.52
C PHE A 62 -3.76 -1.29 -0.72
N SER A 63 -3.47 -2.48 -0.20
CA SER A 63 -4.36 -3.64 -0.29
C SER A 63 -5.75 -3.35 0.32
N ARG A 64 -5.78 -2.68 1.48
CA ARG A 64 -7.04 -2.31 2.13
C ARG A 64 -7.78 -1.18 1.41
N GLY A 65 -7.07 -0.17 0.90
CA GLY A 65 -7.66 0.91 0.10
C GLY A 65 -8.33 0.39 -1.18
N ILE A 66 -7.68 -0.57 -1.86
CA ILE A 66 -8.28 -1.25 -3.03
C ILE A 66 -9.49 -2.09 -2.60
N SER A 67 -9.36 -2.86 -1.50
CA SER A 67 -10.42 -3.75 -1.03
C SER A 67 -11.70 -3.00 -0.64
N CYS A 68 -11.59 -1.76 -0.15
CA CYS A 68 -12.74 -0.92 0.17
C CYS A 68 -13.19 -0.01 -0.98
N GLY A 69 -12.48 -0.02 -2.11
CA GLY A 69 -12.82 0.76 -3.31
C GLY A 69 -12.40 2.23 -3.27
N ALA A 70 -11.52 2.64 -2.35
CA ALA A 70 -11.06 4.03 -2.27
C ALA A 70 -10.25 4.44 -3.51
N PHE A 71 -9.53 3.49 -4.12
CA PHE A 71 -8.83 3.64 -5.39
C PHE A 71 -8.71 2.26 -6.06
N SER A 72 -8.48 2.25 -7.36
CA SER A 72 -8.33 1.04 -8.17
C SER A 72 -6.93 0.43 -8.09
N GLU A 73 -6.80 -0.82 -8.53
CA GLU A 73 -5.51 -1.50 -8.70
C GLU A 73 -4.62 -0.72 -9.67
N ALA A 74 -5.16 -0.27 -10.80
CA ALA A 74 -4.42 0.50 -11.80
C ALA A 74 -3.88 1.83 -11.26
N GLU A 75 -4.67 2.55 -10.46
CA GLU A 75 -4.21 3.78 -9.80
C GLU A 75 -3.07 3.51 -8.80
N ALA A 76 -3.19 2.44 -8.02
CA ALA A 76 -2.16 2.03 -7.07
C ALA A 76 -0.86 1.60 -7.77
N GLU A 77 -0.96 0.82 -8.85
CA GLU A 77 0.20 0.40 -9.66
C GLU A 77 0.89 1.60 -10.31
N ALA A 78 0.13 2.47 -10.98
CA ALA A 78 0.66 3.67 -11.62
C ALA A 78 1.34 4.61 -10.60
N ALA A 79 0.74 4.76 -9.42
CA ALA A 79 1.33 5.59 -8.39
C ALA A 79 2.56 4.94 -7.75
N THR A 80 2.57 3.64 -7.47
CA THR A 80 3.62 3.03 -6.63
C THR A 80 4.72 2.32 -7.42
N GLY A 81 4.49 2.02 -8.70
CA GLY A 81 5.37 1.15 -9.49
C GLY A 81 5.38 -0.31 -9.03
N VAL A 82 4.49 -0.70 -8.10
CA VAL A 82 4.37 -2.06 -7.57
C VAL A 82 3.12 -2.70 -8.13
N SER A 83 3.23 -3.92 -8.67
CA SER A 83 2.08 -4.64 -9.20
C SER A 83 1.04 -4.94 -8.13
N ALA A 84 -0.23 -4.95 -8.53
CA ALA A 84 -1.35 -5.28 -7.66
C ALA A 84 -1.19 -6.68 -7.06
N ALA A 85 -0.65 -7.64 -7.81
CA ALA A 85 -0.35 -8.97 -7.29
C ALA A 85 0.58 -8.94 -6.06
N VAL A 86 1.65 -8.14 -6.11
CA VAL A 86 2.57 -7.96 -4.97
C VAL A 86 1.85 -7.26 -3.82
N ILE A 87 1.11 -6.18 -4.08
CA ILE A 87 0.30 -5.47 -3.08
C ILE A 87 -0.67 -6.43 -2.37
N ARG A 88 -1.37 -7.29 -3.12
CA ARG A 88 -2.36 -8.23 -2.57
C ARG A 88 -1.73 -9.35 -1.76
N SER A 89 -0.57 -9.87 -2.20
CA SER A 89 0.17 -10.91 -1.48
C SER A 89 0.74 -10.42 -0.14
N LEU A 90 0.97 -9.09 -0.03
CA LEU A 90 1.68 -8.44 1.05
C LEU A 90 3.12 -8.98 1.23
N ASP A 91 3.65 -9.74 0.28
CA ASP A 91 4.98 -10.33 0.34
C ASP A 91 6.04 -9.25 0.06
N VAL A 92 6.75 -8.86 1.12
CA VAL A 92 7.83 -7.86 1.05
C VAL A 92 8.99 -8.39 0.21
N SER A 93 9.23 -9.70 0.19
CA SER A 93 10.35 -10.30 -0.57
C SER A 93 10.13 -10.24 -2.08
N ALA A 94 8.87 -10.14 -2.53
CA ALA A 94 8.54 -10.05 -3.95
C ALA A 94 8.94 -8.70 -4.57
N LEU A 95 9.13 -7.65 -3.77
CA LEU A 95 9.51 -6.31 -4.27
C LEU A 95 10.91 -6.26 -4.91
N GLY A 96 11.82 -7.17 -4.52
CA GLY A 96 13.18 -7.24 -5.06
C GLY A 96 13.33 -8.08 -6.34
N ARG A 97 12.29 -8.83 -6.75
CA ARG A 97 12.34 -9.77 -7.89
C ARG A 97 11.83 -9.18 -9.21
N VAL A 98 11.26 -7.98 -9.19
CA VAL A 98 10.48 -7.41 -10.32
C VAL A 98 11.37 -6.85 -11.45
N ASN A 99 12.71 -6.99 -11.39
CA ASN A 99 13.62 -6.42 -12.42
C ASN A 99 14.53 -7.45 -13.11
N THR A 100 14.20 -8.73 -13.01
CA THR A 100 14.85 -9.79 -13.78
C THR A 100 13.79 -10.56 -14.55
N ASP A 101 13.33 -9.99 -15.66
CA ASP A 101 12.81 -10.69 -16.85
C ASP A 101 12.74 -9.69 -18.02
#